data_AF-A0A4U9YGY0-F1
#
_entry.id   AF-A0A4U9YGY0-F1
#
_cell.length_a   1.000
_cell.length_b   1.000
_cell.length_c   1.000
_cell.angle_alpha   90.00
_cell.angle_beta   90.00
_cell.angle_gamma   90.00
#
_symmetry.space_group_name_H-M   'P 1'
#
loop_
_entity.id
_entity.type
_entity.pdbx_description
1 polymer ?
#
loop_
_entity_poly.entity_id
_entity_poly.type
_entity_poly.pdbx_seq_one_letter_code
_entity_poly.pdbx_strand_id
1 'polypeptide(L)' 'METSIFYGIVFAATSVSITVEVLQEYKKVQTKTGAVILGAAVADDIIAVLLLSFFVSSMKGTGSSNHLIWQMLG' A
#
# COMPACT_ATOMS: atom_id res chain seq x y z
N MET A 1 -12.55 -0.42 -14.37
CA MET A 1 -11.09 -0.61 -14.29
C MET A 1 -10.54 -0.06 -12.98
N GLU A 2 -10.90 1.18 -12.61
CA GLU A 2 -10.53 1.79 -11.32
C GLU A 2 -10.89 0.92 -10.11
N THR A 3 -12.14 0.45 -10.00
CA THR A 3 -12.59 -0.33 -8.83
C THR A 3 -11.86 -1.67 -8.69
N SER A 4 -11.57 -2.35 -9.80
CA SER A 4 -10.84 -3.62 -9.79
C SER A 4 -9.37 -3.44 -9.40
N ILE A 5 -8.74 -2.33 -9.80
CA ILE A 5 -7.37 -2.00 -9.38
C ILE A 5 -7.35 -1.62 -7.91
N PHE A 6 -8.31 -0.82 -7.45
CA PHE A 6 -8.45 -0.47 -6.04
C PHE A 6 -8.57 -1.71 -5.15
N TYR A 7 -9.51 -2.61 -5.46
CA TYR A 7 -9.64 -3.88 -4.72
C TYR A 7 -8.39 -4.76 -4.85
N GLY A 8 -7.73 -4.78 -6.01
CA GLY A 8 -6.47 -5.51 -6.18
C GLY A 8 -5.36 -5.00 -5.26
N ILE A 9 -5.20 -3.68 -5.13
CA ILE A 9 -4.21 -3.08 -4.22
C ILE A 9 -4.57 -3.36 -2.76
N VAL A 10 -5.86 -3.27 -2.40
CA VAL A 10 -6.32 -3.56 -1.02
C VAL A 10 -6.06 -5.02 -0.65
N PHE A 11 -6.33 -5.97 -1.55
CA PHE A 11 -6.09 -7.39 -1.29
C PHE A 11 -4.60 -7.79 -1.36
N ALA A 12 -3.75 -6.98 -1.97
CA ALA A 12 -2.30 -7.21 -1.98
C ALA A 12 -1.64 -6.91 -0.63
N ALA A 13 -2.26 -6.11 0.25
CA ALA A 13 -1.71 -5.82 1.57
C ALA A 13 -1.76 -7.06 2.48
N THR A 14 -0.60 -7.64 2.80
CA THR A 14 -0.45 -8.86 3.60
C THR A 14 -0.19 -8.54 5.07
N SER A 15 -0.94 -9.13 6.01
CA SER A 15 -0.69 -8.91 7.45
C SER A 15 0.49 -9.72 8.00
N VAL A 16 1.44 -9.05 8.66
CA VAL A 16 2.65 -9.67 9.24
C VAL A 16 2.46 -10.26 10.65
N SER A 17 1.42 -9.87 11.39
CA SER A 17 1.27 -10.17 12.83
C SER A 17 1.26 -11.66 13.15
N ILE A 18 0.47 -12.45 12.41
CA ILE A 18 0.34 -13.89 12.63
C ILE A 18 1.68 -14.59 12.34
N THR A 19 2.37 -14.19 11.26
CA THR A 19 3.66 -14.76 10.88
C THR A 19 4.74 -14.50 11.94
N VAL A 20 4.72 -13.33 12.59
CA VAL A 20 5.63 -13.01 13.69
C VAL A 20 5.39 -13.92 14.88
N GLU A 21 4.13 -14.07 15.32
CA GLU A 21 3.75 -14.92 16.45
C GLU A 21 4.18 -16.37 16.22
N VAL A 22 3.91 -16.90 15.02
CA VAL A 22 4.31 -18.27 14.64
C VAL A 22 5.84 -18.40 14.64
N LEU A 23 6.57 -17.47 14.02
CA LEU A 23 8.05 -17.50 14.05
C LEU A 23 8.60 -17.39 15.47
N GLN A 24 7.91 -16.68 16.36
CA GLN A 24 8.29 -16.52 17.76
C GLN A 24 8.06 -17.80 18.57
N GLU A 25 6.93 -18.48 18.35
CA GLU A 25 6.65 -19.80 18.93
C GLU A 25 7.69 -20.84 18.49
N TYR A 26 8.13 -20.80 17.23
CA TYR A 26 9.22 -21.65 16.72
C TYR A 26 10.63 -21.18 17.10
N LYS A 27 10.80 -20.07 17.83
CA LYS A 27 12.09 -19.43 18.14
C LYS A 27 12.94 -19.13 16.89
N LYS A 28 12.29 -18.85 15.75
CA LYS A 28 12.93 -18.61 14.44
C LYS A 28 13.02 -17.14 14.04
N VAL A 29 12.41 -16.21 14.77
CA VAL A 29 12.41 -14.75 14.48
C VAL A 29 13.83 -14.21 14.25
N GLN A 30 14.81 -14.63 15.04
CA GLN A 30 16.19 -14.13 14.98
C GLN A 30 17.08 -14.87 13.98
N THR A 31 16.56 -15.91 13.32
CA THR A 31 17.31 -16.61 12.28
C THR A 31 17.38 -15.78 11.01
N LYS A 32 18.40 -15.97 10.17
CA LYS A 32 18.47 -15.32 8.84
C LYS A 32 17.17 -15.52 8.05
N THR A 33 16.62 -16.74 8.07
CA THR A 33 15.37 -17.04 7.37
C THR A 33 14.18 -16.30 7.97
N GLY A 34 14.06 -16.26 9.30
CA GLY A 34 12.99 -15.51 9.99
C GLY A 34 13.07 -14.01 9.72
N ALA A 35 14.27 -13.42 9.76
CA ALA A 35 14.49 -12.02 9.43
C ALA A 35 14.15 -11.71 7.96
N VAL A 36 14.44 -12.63 7.02
CA VAL A 36 14.06 -12.49 5.61
C VAL A 36 12.55 -12.56 5.43
N ILE A 37 11.85 -13.49 6.10
CA ILE A 37 10.39 -13.61 6.02
C ILE A 37 9.73 -12.33 6.54
N LEU A 38 10.15 -11.87 7.73
CA LEU A 38 9.61 -10.66 8.35
C LEU A 38 9.94 -9.40 7.54
N GLY A 39 11.17 -9.31 7.02
CA GLY A 39 11.58 -8.21 6.16
C GLY A 39 10.82 -8.17 4.83
N ALA A 40 10.54 -9.33 4.23
CA ALA A 40 9.75 -9.43 3.01
C ALA A 40 8.29 -8.99 3.25
N ALA A 41 7.68 -9.40 4.37
CA ALA A 41 6.32 -8.99 4.72
C ALA A 41 6.20 -7.47 4.93
N VAL A 42 7.18 -6.84 5.61
CA VAL A 42 7.21 -5.37 5.77
C VAL A 42 7.42 -4.66 4.42
N ALA A 43 8.27 -5.21 3.55
CA ALA A 43 8.50 -4.63 2.23
C ALA A 43 7.22 -4.64 1.36
N ASP A 44 6.44 -5.72 1.42
CA ASP A 44 5.15 -5.86 0.73
C ASP A 44 4.16 -4.75 1.13
N ASP A 45 4.01 -4.48 2.44
CA ASP A 45 3.15 -3.40 2.96
C ASP A 45 3.55 -2.01 2.46
N ILE A 46 4.86 -1.72 2.42
CA ILE A 46 5.37 -0.43 1.91
C ILE A 46 5.02 -0.28 0.44
N ILE A 47 5.23 -1.33 -0.37
CA ILE A 47 4.92 -1.31 -1.80
C ILE A 47 3.42 -1.11 -2.02
N ALA A 48 2.57 -1.81 -1.27
CA ALA A 48 1.11 -1.70 -1.37
C ALA A 48 0.63 -0.27 -1.09
N VAL A 49 1.15 0.39 -0.04
CA VAL A 49 0.80 1.78 0.31
C VAL A 49 1.30 2.77 -0.75
N LEU A 50 2.49 2.56 -1.32
CA LEU A 50 3.00 3.41 -2.41
C LEU A 50 2.12 3.31 -3.66
N LEU A 51 1.74 2.09 -4.05
CA LEU A 51 0.83 1.86 -5.17
C LEU A 51 -0.54 2.49 -4.92
N LEU A 52 -1.09 2.34 -3.71
CA LEU A 52 -2.36 2.95 -3.34
C LEU A 52 -2.30 4.48 -3.40
N SER A 53 -1.20 5.06 -2.90
CA SER A 53 -0.98 6.51 -2.91
C SER A 53 -0.91 7.06 -4.34
N PHE A 54 -0.17 6.38 -5.22
CA PHE A 54 -0.06 6.75 -6.63
C PHE A 54 -1.40 6.60 -7.36
N PHE A 55 -2.13 5.51 -7.09
CA PHE A 55 -3.44 5.26 -7.66
C PHE A 55 -4.44 6.36 -7.28
N VAL A 56 -4.55 6.68 -5.98
CA VAL A 56 -5.43 7.75 -5.49
C VAL A 56 -5.01 9.12 -6.05
N SER A 57 -3.71 9.41 -6.12
CA SER A 57 -3.20 10.66 -6.72
C SER A 57 -3.57 10.78 -8.19
N SER A 58 -3.48 9.69 -8.96
CA SER A 58 -3.82 9.67 -10.39
C SER A 58 -5.33 9.84 -10.60
N MET A 59 -6.15 9.26 -9.72
CA MET A 59 -7.61 9.42 -9.77
C MET A 59 -8.10 10.83 -9.42
N LYS A 60 -7.40 11.56 -8.55
CA LYS A 60 -7.86 12.90 -8.10
C LYS A 60 -7.78 13.96 -9.20
N GLY A 61 -7.17 13.66 -10.36
CA GLY A 61 -7.12 14.54 -11.52
C GLY A 61 -6.28 15.80 -11.25
N THR A 62 -5.40 16.15 -12.16
CA THR A 62 -4.85 17.52 -12.22
C THR A 62 -6.04 18.48 -12.30
N GLY A 63 -6.34 19.17 -11.20
CA GLY A 63 -7.41 20.15 -11.13
C GLY A 63 -7.23 21.12 -12.30
N SER A 64 -8.19 21.09 -13.23
CA SER A 64 -8.20 21.94 -14.41
C SER A 64 -8.04 23.39 -13.96
N SER A 65 -6.88 23.99 -14.23
CA SER A 65 -6.57 25.38 -13.91
C SER A 65 -7.59 26.35 -14.51
N ASN A 66 -8.38 25.88 -15.48
CA ASN A 66 -9.45 26.65 -16.10
C ASN A 66 -10.66 26.87 -15.18
N HIS A 67 -10.87 26.06 -14.14
CA HIS A 67 -12.03 26.22 -13.25
C HIS A 67 -11.91 27.45 -12.33
N LEU A 68 -10.69 27.84 -11.96
CA LEU A 68 -10.45 29.01 -11.08
C LEU A 68 -10.78 30.33 -11.77
N ILE A 69 -10.51 30.43 -13.07
CA ILE A 69 -10.82 31.62 -13.87
C ILE A 69 -12.33 31.84 -14.00
N TRP A 70 -13.11 30.75 -14.16
CA TRP A 70 -14.56 30.81 -14.21
C TRP A 70 -15.22 31.10 -12.85
N GLN A 71 -14.55 30.79 -11.72
CA GLN A 71 -15.03 31.14 -10.38
C GLN A 71 -14.72 32.60 -9.99
N MET A 72 -13.69 33.21 -10.57
CA MET A 72 -13.36 34.63 -10.34
C MET A 72 -14.19 35.59 -11.21
N LEU A 73 -14.75 35.10 -12.32
CA LEU A 73 -15.56 35.90 -13.25
C LEU A 73 -17.08 35.72 -13.06
N GLY A 74 -17.50 34.89 -12.08
CA GLY A 74 -18.90 34.68 -11.69
C GLY A 74 -19.29 35.49 -10.46
#